data_AF-A0A537N0J6-F1
#
_entry.id   AF-A0A537N0J6-F1
#
_cell.length_a   1.000
_cell.length_b   1.000
_cell.length_c   1.000
_cell.angle_alpha   90.00
_cell.angle_beta   90.00
_cell.angle_gamma   90.00
#
_symmetry.space_group_name_H-M   'P 1'
#
loop_
_entity.id
_entity.type
_entity.pdbx_description
1 polymer ?
#
loop_
_entity_poly.entity_id
_entity_poly.type
_entity_poly.pdbx_seq_one_letter_code
_entity_poly.pdbx_strand_id
1 'polypeptide(L)'
;MDTVDLKLAQDCESLAVAASEGVNWLKDAANQSPTVAQQAPSLISELQKVRNQSRKLARAARRRMCAGVFGPSQAGKSYLVSILASRDGRPLQARFGDRTYDFLRDINPPGNRESTGLVTRFGLGLSDVTPDFPVRVRLLTQTDIVKILGNSFLLDFDHQKAAFERPDGTAIRKRLAELRTQVLPKPPGDLDADDVLDLIEYFDTFFAGVTAELRTEYWREAIELAPRLSGRDRAKLWSVLWYDFQPFTDLYLTLYEGLEKLAFAPEALLGMDALIPREKSIVDVLTLDKLGADAADTLLVRPKQADRQTSPDARLPRSLVCALTAELSVAIAEKPWDFF
;
A
#
# COMPACT_ATOMS: atom_id res chain seq x y z
N MET A 1 14.27 -7.36 19.28
CA MET A 1 14.37 -8.07 17.99
C MET A 1 15.51 -9.05 18.17
N ASP A 2 15.31 -10.31 17.82
CA ASP A 2 16.33 -11.34 18.02
C ASP A 2 17.56 -11.03 17.13
N THR A 3 18.75 -11.37 17.62
CA THR A 3 20.01 -11.34 16.86
C THR A 3 19.93 -12.15 15.57
N VAL A 4 19.15 -13.23 15.55
CA VAL A 4 18.92 -14.06 14.36
C VAL A 4 18.14 -13.31 13.29
N ASP A 5 17.04 -12.65 13.66
CA ASP A 5 16.19 -11.89 12.74
C ASP A 5 16.95 -10.73 12.10
N LEU A 6 17.77 -10.03 12.89
CA LEU A 6 18.61 -8.94 12.41
C LEU A 6 19.65 -9.44 11.40
N LYS A 7 20.28 -10.59 11.66
CA LYS A 7 21.23 -11.19 10.73
C LYS A 7 20.54 -11.63 9.44
N LEU A 8 19.39 -12.30 9.53
CA LEU A 8 18.61 -12.69 8.36
C LEU A 8 18.23 -11.48 7.50
N ALA A 9 17.82 -10.37 8.13
CA ALA A 9 17.52 -9.14 7.42
C ALA A 9 18.74 -8.58 6.67
N GLN A 10 19.92 -8.59 7.29
CA GLN A 10 21.17 -8.16 6.68
C GLN A 10 21.62 -9.04 5.51
N ASP A 11 21.47 -10.37 5.64
CA ASP A 11 21.79 -11.33 4.59
C ASP A 11 20.88 -11.11 3.36
N CYS A 12 19.57 -10.91 3.60
CA CYS A 12 18.61 -10.57 2.55
C CYS A 12 18.92 -9.22 1.88
N GLU A 13 19.33 -8.20 2.65
CA GLU A 13 19.75 -6.90 2.09
C GLU A 13 20.99 -7.05 1.20
N SER A 14 21.97 -7.84 1.65
CA SER A 14 23.19 -8.11 0.90
C SER A 14 22.88 -8.82 -0.42
N LEU A 15 21.96 -9.79 -0.41
CA LEU A 15 21.50 -10.46 -1.64
C LEU A 15 20.79 -9.50 -2.59
N ALA A 16 19.97 -8.58 -2.07
CA ALA A 16 19.31 -7.56 -2.89
C ALA A 16 20.31 -6.59 -3.55
N VAL A 17 21.38 -6.24 -2.85
CA VAL A 17 22.49 -5.42 -3.39
C VAL A 17 23.22 -6.19 -4.49
N ALA A 18 23.64 -7.43 -4.23
CA ALA A 18 24.34 -8.27 -5.20
C ALA A 18 23.50 -8.51 -6.47
N ALA A 19 22.18 -8.72 -6.33
CA ALA A 19 21.27 -8.84 -7.46
C ALA A 19 21.20 -7.53 -8.29
N SER A 20 21.24 -6.36 -7.62
CA SER A 20 21.29 -5.06 -8.30
C SER A 20 22.60 -4.86 -9.07
N GLU A 21 23.73 -5.24 -8.47
CA GLU A 21 25.04 -5.21 -9.11
C GLU A 21 25.08 -6.14 -10.33
N GLY A 22 24.51 -7.34 -10.21
CA GLY A 22 24.38 -8.29 -11.33
C GLY A 22 23.52 -7.75 -12.48
N VAL A 23 22.42 -7.05 -12.19
CA VAL A 23 21.60 -6.37 -13.22
C VAL A 23 22.43 -5.32 -13.96
N ASN A 24 23.17 -4.48 -13.23
CA ASN A 24 23.99 -3.43 -13.84
C ASN A 24 25.11 -4.04 -14.70
N TRP A 25 25.79 -5.06 -14.17
CA TRP A 25 26.82 -5.79 -14.91
C TRP A 25 26.27 -6.42 -16.20
N LEU A 26 25.09 -7.05 -16.16
CA LEU A 26 24.46 -7.62 -17.35
C LEU A 26 24.12 -6.57 -18.40
N LYS A 27 23.65 -5.38 -17.98
CA LYS A 27 23.38 -4.26 -18.89
C LYS A 27 24.66 -3.78 -19.57
N ASP A 28 25.75 -3.65 -18.82
CA ASP A 28 27.05 -3.22 -19.36
C ASP A 28 27.65 -4.28 -20.28
N ALA A 29 27.59 -5.56 -19.89
CA ALA A 29 28.10 -6.68 -20.69
C ALA A 29 27.30 -6.88 -21.98
N ALA A 30 25.98 -6.64 -21.95
CA ALA A 30 25.13 -6.68 -23.14
C ALA A 30 25.55 -5.63 -24.19
N ASN A 31 26.05 -4.47 -23.77
CA ASN A 31 26.55 -3.45 -24.70
C ASN A 31 27.84 -3.89 -25.42
N GLN A 32 28.59 -4.84 -24.84
CA GLN A 32 29.90 -5.26 -25.32
C GLN A 32 29.88 -6.64 -26.01
N SER A 33 28.86 -7.46 -25.77
CA SER A 33 28.76 -8.83 -26.28
C SER A 33 27.36 -9.13 -26.83
N PRO A 34 27.23 -9.39 -28.15
CA PRO A 34 25.96 -9.76 -28.77
C PRO A 34 25.33 -11.02 -28.17
N THR A 35 26.14 -12.00 -27.76
CA THR A 35 25.65 -13.24 -27.13
C THR A 35 25.03 -12.96 -25.76
N VAL A 36 25.65 -12.08 -24.97
CA VAL A 36 25.07 -11.66 -23.68
C VAL A 36 23.82 -10.82 -23.93
N ALA A 37 23.83 -9.92 -24.91
CA ALA A 37 22.68 -9.08 -25.24
C ALA A 37 21.40 -9.90 -25.55
N GLN A 38 21.53 -11.07 -26.17
CA GLN A 38 20.40 -11.95 -26.45
C GLN A 38 19.76 -12.54 -25.18
N GLN A 39 20.55 -12.82 -24.14
CA GLN A 39 20.09 -13.45 -22.90
C GLN A 39 19.85 -12.46 -21.75
N ALA A 40 20.43 -11.25 -21.85
CA ALA A 40 20.35 -10.25 -20.80
C ALA A 40 18.91 -9.92 -20.38
N PRO A 41 17.90 -9.80 -21.26
CA PRO A 41 16.54 -9.49 -20.83
C PRO A 41 15.95 -10.51 -19.84
N SER A 42 16.11 -11.81 -20.09
CA SER A 42 15.58 -12.85 -19.19
C SER A 42 16.36 -12.90 -17.88
N LEU A 43 17.69 -12.82 -17.94
CA LEU A 43 18.54 -12.84 -16.75
C LEU A 43 18.34 -11.61 -15.86
N ILE A 44 18.18 -10.42 -16.47
CA ILE A 44 17.85 -9.19 -15.75
C ILE A 44 16.50 -9.36 -15.04
N SER A 45 15.49 -9.89 -15.72
CA SER A 45 14.17 -10.14 -15.10
C SER A 45 14.28 -11.08 -13.90
N GLU A 46 15.05 -12.16 -13.99
CA GLU A 46 15.26 -13.09 -12.88
C GLU A 46 15.98 -12.43 -11.70
N LEU A 47 17.06 -11.67 -11.95
CA LEU A 47 17.77 -10.96 -10.89
C LEU A 47 16.90 -9.88 -10.23
N GLN A 48 16.04 -9.20 -11.00
CA GLN A 48 15.08 -8.26 -10.43
C GLN A 48 14.07 -8.94 -9.52
N LYS A 49 13.58 -10.14 -9.88
CA LYS A 49 12.72 -10.95 -8.99
C LYS A 49 13.44 -11.34 -7.71
N VAL A 50 14.70 -11.80 -7.80
CA VAL A 50 15.53 -12.11 -6.62
C VAL A 50 15.72 -10.89 -5.74
N ARG A 51 16.03 -9.73 -6.33
CA ARG A 51 16.15 -8.45 -5.61
C ARG A 51 14.86 -8.11 -4.86
N ASN A 52 13.71 -8.18 -5.53
CA ASN A 52 12.41 -7.86 -4.95
C ASN A 52 12.05 -8.79 -3.81
N GLN A 53 12.19 -10.11 -4.02
CA GLN A 53 11.95 -11.11 -2.99
C GLN A 53 12.87 -10.89 -1.78
N SER A 54 14.15 -10.61 -2.01
CA SER A 54 15.13 -10.36 -0.95
C SER A 54 14.79 -9.12 -0.12
N ARG A 55 14.38 -8.01 -0.76
CA ARG A 55 13.89 -6.81 -0.06
C ARG A 55 12.63 -7.09 0.76
N LYS A 56 11.68 -7.86 0.21
CA LYS A 56 10.46 -8.29 0.92
C LYS A 56 10.81 -9.11 2.17
N LEU A 57 11.74 -10.07 2.03
CA LEU A 57 12.22 -10.91 3.14
C LEU A 57 12.97 -10.10 4.20
N ALA A 58 13.83 -9.17 3.81
CA ALA A 58 14.52 -8.29 4.75
C ALA A 58 13.53 -7.46 5.58
N ARG A 59 12.52 -6.87 4.92
CA ARG A 59 11.43 -6.14 5.60
C ARG A 59 10.64 -7.06 6.53
N ALA A 60 10.37 -8.30 6.12
CA ALA A 60 9.63 -9.26 6.94
C ALA A 60 10.43 -9.69 8.19
N ALA A 61 11.73 -9.98 8.05
CA ALA A 61 12.61 -10.34 9.16
C ALA A 61 12.74 -9.21 10.20
N ARG A 62 12.69 -7.94 9.76
CA ARG A 62 12.68 -6.78 10.67
C ARG A 62 11.34 -6.53 11.36
N ARG A 63 10.27 -7.24 10.98
CA ARG A 63 8.95 -7.08 11.62
C ARG A 63 8.83 -8.05 12.78
N ARG A 64 8.19 -7.60 13.85
CA ARG A 64 7.81 -8.49 14.94
C ARG A 64 6.80 -9.52 14.42
N MET A 65 6.92 -10.75 14.92
CA MET A 65 5.93 -11.80 14.67
C MET A 65 4.53 -11.30 15.04
N CYS A 66 3.55 -11.63 14.20
CA CYS A 66 2.16 -11.25 14.43
C CYS A 66 1.21 -12.39 14.06
N ALA A 67 0.14 -12.54 14.84
CA ALA A 67 -1.00 -13.36 14.48
C ALA A 67 -2.07 -12.49 13.80
N GLY A 68 -2.55 -12.93 12.64
CA GLY A 68 -3.67 -12.29 11.94
C GLY A 68 -4.96 -13.08 12.15
N VAL A 69 -6.04 -12.39 12.52
CA VAL A 69 -7.37 -13.00 12.66
C VAL A 69 -8.23 -12.55 11.49
N PHE A 70 -8.58 -13.50 10.62
CA PHE A 70 -9.40 -13.27 9.42
C PHE A 70 -10.63 -14.18 9.43
N GLY A 71 -11.72 -13.73 8.83
CA GLY A 71 -12.96 -14.51 8.74
C GLY A 71 -14.20 -13.64 8.58
N PRO A 72 -15.36 -14.23 8.26
CA PRO A 72 -16.58 -13.47 7.95
C PRO A 72 -17.22 -12.80 9.18
N SER A 73 -17.15 -13.41 10.37
CA SER A 73 -17.75 -12.84 11.58
C SER A 73 -16.91 -11.70 12.15
N GLN A 74 -17.35 -10.45 12.03
CA GLN A 74 -16.64 -9.27 12.60
C GLN A 74 -16.69 -9.24 14.13
N ALA A 75 -17.87 -9.49 14.72
CA ALA A 75 -18.03 -9.60 16.17
C ALA A 75 -17.13 -10.70 16.78
N GLY A 76 -17.01 -11.87 16.14
CA GLY A 76 -16.15 -12.96 16.61
C GLY A 76 -14.65 -12.62 16.56
N LYS A 77 -14.21 -11.91 15.51
CA LYS A 77 -12.82 -11.42 15.40
C LYS A 77 -12.49 -10.42 16.51
N SER A 78 -13.33 -9.39 16.67
CA SER A 78 -13.11 -8.35 17.67
C SER A 78 -13.16 -8.91 19.09
N TYR A 79 -14.04 -9.89 19.35
CA TYR A 79 -14.08 -10.60 20.62
C TYR A 79 -12.84 -11.46 20.86
N LEU A 80 -12.37 -12.22 19.85
CA LEU A 80 -11.14 -13.01 19.99
C LEU A 80 -9.93 -12.10 20.26
N VAL A 81 -9.80 -11.00 19.51
CA VAL A 81 -8.73 -10.02 19.71
C VAL A 81 -8.83 -9.39 21.09
N SER A 82 -10.02 -9.05 21.57
CA SER A 82 -10.18 -8.48 22.90
C SER A 82 -9.79 -9.45 23.99
N ILE A 83 -10.12 -10.74 23.87
CA ILE A 83 -9.67 -11.78 24.81
C ILE A 83 -8.15 -11.93 24.77
N LEU A 84 -7.56 -12.06 23.58
CA LEU A 84 -6.12 -12.21 23.41
C LEU A 84 -5.32 -10.99 23.87
N ALA A 85 -5.89 -9.80 23.79
CA ALA A 85 -5.24 -8.56 24.20
C ALA A 85 -5.66 -8.09 25.60
N SER A 86 -6.65 -8.73 26.21
CA SER A 86 -7.06 -8.52 27.61
C SER A 86 -6.24 -9.36 28.58
N ARG A 87 -6.16 -8.89 29.82
CA ARG A 87 -5.61 -9.62 30.97
C ARG A 87 -6.59 -9.54 32.13
N ASP A 88 -6.80 -10.67 32.82
CA ASP A 88 -7.65 -10.76 34.02
C ASP A 88 -9.09 -10.22 33.83
N GLY A 89 -9.66 -10.37 32.63
CA GLY A 89 -11.02 -9.90 32.30
C GLY A 89 -11.15 -8.38 32.15
N ARG A 90 -10.05 -7.62 32.14
CA ARG A 90 -10.06 -6.17 31.93
C ARG A 90 -10.22 -5.83 30.44
N PRO A 91 -10.94 -4.77 30.07
CA PRO A 91 -11.08 -4.37 28.67
C PRO A 91 -9.74 -4.02 28.04
N LEU A 92 -9.63 -4.22 26.73
CA LEU A 92 -8.45 -3.87 25.94
C LEU A 92 -8.18 -2.35 26.00
N GLN A 93 -7.14 -1.99 26.75
CA GLN A 93 -6.72 -0.61 26.94
C GLN A 93 -5.75 -0.18 25.83
N ALA A 94 -6.23 0.67 24.94
CA ALA A 94 -5.43 1.29 23.88
C ALA A 94 -4.81 2.60 24.37
N ARG A 95 -3.50 2.76 24.19
CA ARG A 95 -2.74 3.94 24.59
C ARG A 95 -2.42 4.82 23.39
N PHE A 96 -2.80 6.09 23.48
CA PHE A 96 -2.50 7.13 22.50
C PHE A 96 -1.91 8.35 23.23
N GLY A 97 -0.60 8.56 23.07
CA GLY A 97 0.15 9.50 23.91
C GLY A 97 0.05 9.10 25.40
N ASP A 98 -0.30 10.06 26.25
CA ASP A 98 -0.45 9.86 27.69
C ASP A 98 -1.87 9.41 28.11
N ARG A 99 -2.77 9.18 27.14
CA ARG A 99 -4.16 8.80 27.40
C ARG A 99 -4.41 7.34 27.06
N THR A 100 -5.40 6.78 27.75
CA THR A 100 -5.85 5.40 27.56
C THR A 100 -7.34 5.36 27.27
N TYR A 101 -7.74 4.50 26.36
CA TYR A 101 -9.10 4.34 25.86
C TYR A 101 -9.49 2.86 25.88
N ASP A 102 -10.75 2.56 26.18
CA ASP A 102 -11.29 1.23 25.94
C ASP A 102 -11.45 1.08 24.41
N PHE A 103 -10.63 0.25 23.78
CA PHE A 103 -10.63 0.17 22.31
C PHE A 103 -11.99 -0.25 21.76
N LEU A 104 -12.65 -1.24 22.38
CA LEU A 104 -13.92 -1.76 21.88
C LEU A 104 -15.06 -0.77 22.08
N ARG A 105 -15.06 -0.05 23.21
CA ARG A 105 -16.13 0.90 23.52
C ARG A 105 -15.92 2.25 22.83
N ASP A 106 -14.71 2.77 22.86
CA ASP A 106 -14.43 4.19 22.58
C ASP A 106 -13.89 4.41 21.15
N ILE A 107 -13.35 3.39 20.48
CA ILE A 107 -12.68 3.53 19.16
C ILE A 107 -13.29 2.63 18.09
N ASN A 108 -13.53 1.36 18.41
CA ASN A 108 -14.08 0.40 17.47
C ASN A 108 -15.49 0.85 17.04
N PRO A 109 -15.75 0.99 15.72
CA PRO A 109 -17.04 1.47 15.24
C PRO A 109 -18.20 0.58 15.71
N PRO A 110 -19.36 1.16 16.05
CA PRO A 110 -20.53 0.40 16.49
C PRO A 110 -21.17 -0.39 15.34
N GLY A 111 -21.73 -1.58 15.64
CA GLY A 111 -22.58 -2.35 14.72
C GLY A 111 -22.11 -3.78 14.41
N ASN A 112 -23.04 -4.61 13.92
CA ASN A 112 -22.82 -6.02 13.53
C ASN A 112 -22.37 -6.20 12.05
N ARG A 113 -21.80 -5.17 11.41
CA ARG A 113 -21.40 -5.19 10.00
C ARG A 113 -19.89 -5.37 9.86
N GLU A 114 -19.36 -5.40 8.63
CA GLU A 114 -17.93 -5.34 8.33
C GLU A 114 -17.36 -3.95 8.70
N SER A 115 -17.45 -3.54 9.97
CA SER A 115 -17.36 -2.13 10.35
C SER A 115 -15.95 -1.53 10.29
N THR A 116 -14.91 -2.31 9.99
CA THR A 116 -13.51 -1.83 9.94
C THR A 116 -12.99 -1.80 8.51
N GLY A 117 -12.78 -0.60 7.95
CA GLY A 117 -12.25 -0.42 6.59
C GLY A 117 -10.72 -0.58 6.45
N LEU A 118 -10.01 -0.80 7.55
CA LEU A 118 -8.54 -0.88 7.61
C LEU A 118 -8.06 -1.95 8.60
N VAL A 119 -6.80 -2.37 8.49
CA VAL A 119 -6.18 -3.31 9.43
C VAL A 119 -5.84 -2.60 10.73
N THR A 120 -6.22 -3.17 11.88
CA THR A 120 -5.78 -2.66 13.20
C THR A 120 -4.71 -3.59 13.77
N ARG A 121 -3.50 -3.05 13.99
CA ARG A 121 -2.38 -3.76 14.61
C ARG A 121 -2.21 -3.33 16.05
N PHE A 122 -2.37 -4.27 16.97
CA PHE A 122 -2.05 -4.08 18.39
C PHE A 122 -0.61 -4.50 18.68
N GLY A 123 0.11 -3.69 19.47
CA GLY A 123 1.50 -3.99 19.83
C GLY A 123 1.97 -3.29 21.09
N LEU A 124 3.12 -3.73 21.62
CA LEU A 124 3.75 -3.14 22.80
C LEU A 124 4.51 -1.87 22.42
N GLY A 125 3.87 -0.73 22.65
CA GLY A 125 4.44 0.61 22.48
C GLY A 125 4.42 1.13 21.04
N LEU A 126 4.40 2.46 20.92
CA LEU A 126 4.62 3.19 19.68
C LEU A 126 5.80 4.14 19.91
N SER A 127 6.96 3.84 19.32
CA SER A 127 8.11 4.76 19.34
C SER A 127 7.90 5.85 18.30
N ASP A 128 8.03 7.14 18.64
CA ASP A 128 7.92 8.32 17.75
C ASP A 128 6.49 8.86 17.52
N VAL A 129 5.70 9.05 18.58
CA VAL A 129 4.45 9.84 18.52
C VAL A 129 4.60 11.12 19.34
N THR A 130 3.77 12.13 19.07
CA THR A 130 3.72 13.39 19.85
C THR A 130 2.34 13.55 20.49
N PRO A 131 2.19 14.34 21.57
CA PRO A 131 0.88 14.57 22.18
C PRO A 131 -0.19 15.08 21.19
N ASP A 132 0.22 15.93 20.24
CA ASP A 132 -0.68 16.48 19.21
C ASP A 132 -1.01 15.49 18.09
N PHE A 133 -0.11 14.51 17.85
CA PHE A 133 -0.29 13.47 16.84
C PHE A 133 -0.02 12.07 17.43
N PRO A 134 -0.93 11.56 18.30
CA PRO A 134 -0.71 10.31 19.00
C PRO A 134 -1.12 9.07 18.18
N VAL A 135 -1.86 9.25 17.09
CA VAL A 135 -2.35 8.16 16.23
C VAL A 135 -1.36 7.92 15.10
N ARG A 136 -0.90 6.67 14.93
CA ARG A 136 -0.01 6.28 13.84
C ARG A 136 -0.73 5.40 12.84
N VAL A 137 -0.58 5.73 11.57
CA VAL A 137 -1.09 4.93 10.46
C VAL A 137 0.02 4.61 9.46
N ARG A 138 -0.07 3.44 8.84
CA ARG A 138 0.65 3.10 7.61
C ARG A 138 -0.23 3.46 6.42
N LEU A 139 0.35 4.17 5.46
CA LEU A 139 -0.35 4.56 4.24
C LEU A 139 -0.26 3.46 3.17
N LEU A 140 -1.21 3.46 2.25
CA LEU A 140 -1.14 2.69 1.02
C LEU A 140 -0.03 3.23 0.12
N THR A 141 0.66 2.32 -0.58
CA THR A 141 1.57 2.75 -1.65
C THR A 141 0.79 3.08 -2.92
N GLN A 142 1.48 3.67 -3.89
CA GLN A 142 0.89 3.90 -5.21
C GLN A 142 0.43 2.60 -5.90
N THR A 143 1.20 1.51 -5.75
CA THR A 143 0.85 0.22 -6.35
C THR A 143 -0.23 -0.51 -5.56
N ASP A 144 -0.35 -0.29 -4.25
CA ASP A 144 -1.48 -0.80 -3.47
C ASP A 144 -2.81 -0.25 -4.01
N ILE A 145 -2.88 1.04 -4.35
CA ILE A 145 -4.06 1.64 -4.98
C ILE A 145 -4.40 0.94 -6.30
N VAL A 146 -3.40 0.71 -7.17
CA VAL A 146 -3.63 0.04 -8.47
C VAL A 146 -4.10 -1.40 -8.27
N LYS A 147 -3.55 -2.12 -7.29
CA LYS A 147 -3.98 -3.48 -6.93
C LYS A 147 -5.43 -3.50 -6.45
N ILE A 148 -5.79 -2.59 -5.54
CA ILE A 148 -7.16 -2.48 -5.01
C ILE A 148 -8.15 -2.20 -6.14
N LEU A 149 -7.88 -1.18 -6.96
CA LEU A 149 -8.76 -0.81 -8.07
C LEU A 149 -8.85 -1.91 -9.14
N GLY A 150 -7.73 -2.50 -9.56
CA GLY A 150 -7.74 -3.60 -10.51
C GLY A 150 -8.48 -4.83 -9.96
N ASN A 151 -8.26 -5.18 -8.69
CA ASN A 151 -8.93 -6.29 -8.03
C ASN A 151 -10.46 -6.07 -7.96
N SER A 152 -10.89 -4.92 -7.44
CA SER A 152 -12.31 -4.59 -7.33
C SER A 152 -13.00 -4.55 -8.69
N PHE A 153 -12.36 -3.96 -9.70
CA PHE A 153 -12.93 -3.96 -11.04
C PHE A 153 -13.08 -5.38 -11.59
N LEU A 154 -12.05 -6.22 -11.48
CA LEU A 154 -12.04 -7.56 -12.08
C LEU A 154 -12.90 -8.59 -11.33
N LEU A 155 -13.11 -8.43 -10.02
CA LEU A 155 -13.82 -9.41 -9.19
C LEU A 155 -15.23 -8.98 -8.77
N ASP A 156 -15.46 -7.69 -8.51
CA ASP A 156 -16.72 -7.23 -7.92
C ASP A 156 -17.76 -6.84 -8.98
N PHE A 157 -17.33 -6.53 -10.20
CA PHE A 157 -18.23 -6.21 -11.30
C PHE A 157 -18.66 -7.45 -12.07
N ASP A 158 -19.94 -7.47 -12.46
CA ASP A 158 -20.47 -8.47 -13.40
C ASP A 158 -20.15 -8.04 -14.84
N HIS A 159 -18.97 -8.46 -15.32
CA HIS A 159 -18.47 -8.22 -16.69
C HIS A 159 -19.35 -8.82 -17.79
N GLN A 160 -20.29 -9.71 -17.45
CA GLN A 160 -21.23 -10.27 -18.43
C GLN A 160 -22.46 -9.38 -18.62
N LYS A 161 -22.85 -8.63 -17.58
CA LYS A 161 -23.99 -7.72 -17.63
C LYS A 161 -23.59 -6.29 -17.97
N ALA A 162 -22.39 -5.87 -17.59
CA ALA A 162 -21.86 -4.55 -17.91
C ALA A 162 -21.16 -4.58 -19.27
N ALA A 163 -21.51 -3.64 -20.16
CA ALA A 163 -20.86 -3.47 -21.46
C ALA A 163 -19.50 -2.78 -21.33
N PHE A 164 -18.57 -3.39 -20.59
CA PHE A 164 -17.20 -2.88 -20.52
C PHE A 164 -16.43 -3.28 -21.78
N GLU A 165 -15.82 -2.29 -22.44
CA GLU A 165 -15.01 -2.50 -23.63
C GLU A 165 -13.53 -2.56 -23.25
N ARG A 166 -12.98 -3.76 -23.35
CA ARG A 166 -11.55 -3.99 -23.11
C ARG A 166 -10.70 -3.31 -24.20
N PRO A 167 -9.67 -2.52 -23.84
CA PRO A 167 -8.75 -1.94 -24.81
C PRO A 167 -8.02 -3.04 -25.60
N ASP A 168 -8.11 -2.98 -26.92
CA ASP A 168 -7.38 -3.94 -27.77
C ASP A 168 -5.88 -3.60 -27.85
N GLY A 169 -5.10 -4.51 -28.42
CA GLY A 169 -3.66 -4.32 -28.57
C GLY A 169 -3.26 -3.07 -29.39
N THR A 170 -4.12 -2.59 -30.30
CA THR A 170 -3.86 -1.38 -31.09
C THR A 170 -4.04 -0.13 -30.24
N ALA A 171 -5.12 -0.07 -29.46
CA ALA A 171 -5.38 1.00 -28.50
C ALA A 171 -4.26 1.06 -27.44
N ILE A 172 -3.84 -0.09 -26.91
CA ILE A 172 -2.73 -0.19 -25.95
C ILE A 172 -1.43 0.34 -26.57
N ARG A 173 -1.04 -0.11 -27.77
CA ARG A 173 0.18 0.39 -28.44
C ARG A 173 0.15 1.89 -28.71
N LYS A 174 -0.99 2.41 -29.18
CA LYS A 174 -1.17 3.85 -29.40
C LYS A 174 -0.96 4.63 -28.09
N ARG A 175 -1.56 4.16 -27.00
CA ARG A 175 -1.41 4.77 -25.67
C ARG A 175 0.03 4.75 -25.20
N LEU A 176 0.73 3.62 -25.32
CA LEU A 176 2.14 3.52 -24.95
C LEU A 176 3.00 4.49 -25.77
N ALA A 177 2.73 4.63 -27.08
CA ALA A 177 3.41 5.60 -27.92
C ALA A 177 3.19 7.05 -27.48
N GLU A 178 1.97 7.41 -27.09
CA GLU A 178 1.66 8.73 -26.52
C GLU A 178 2.40 8.95 -25.20
N LEU A 179 2.36 7.98 -24.28
CA LEU A 179 2.98 8.07 -22.96
C LEU A 179 4.50 8.18 -23.02
N ARG A 180 5.16 7.55 -24.00
CA ARG A 180 6.62 7.72 -24.24
C ARG A 180 7.01 9.18 -24.43
N THR A 181 6.11 10.02 -24.96
CA THR A 181 6.36 11.46 -25.15
C THR A 181 6.13 12.30 -23.90
N GLN A 182 5.48 11.75 -22.86
CA GLN A 182 5.12 12.44 -21.61
C GLN A 182 6.07 12.11 -20.45
N VAL A 183 7.15 11.39 -20.75
CA VAL A 183 8.15 10.98 -19.76
C VAL A 183 8.87 12.21 -19.20
N LEU A 184 8.85 12.35 -17.88
CA LEU A 184 9.55 13.40 -17.16
C LEU A 184 11.05 13.09 -17.05
N PRO A 185 11.93 14.12 -17.05
CA PRO A 185 13.38 13.92 -16.89
C PRO A 185 13.77 13.30 -15.54
N LYS A 186 12.95 13.49 -14.51
CA LYS A 186 13.14 12.93 -13.17
C LYS A 186 11.84 12.28 -12.69
N PRO A 187 11.90 11.17 -11.95
CA PRO A 187 10.72 10.59 -11.31
C PRO A 187 10.02 11.62 -10.41
N PRO A 188 8.69 11.79 -10.52
CA PRO A 188 7.95 12.78 -9.72
C PRO A 188 7.58 12.27 -8.31
N GLY A 189 7.89 11.01 -7.96
CA GLY A 189 7.52 10.41 -6.69
C GLY A 189 8.37 9.19 -6.34
N ASP A 190 7.84 8.33 -5.47
CA ASP A 190 8.53 7.17 -4.89
C ASP A 190 8.46 5.88 -5.72
N LEU A 191 7.56 5.81 -6.72
CA LEU A 191 7.38 4.63 -7.56
C LEU A 191 8.62 4.36 -8.43
N ASP A 192 9.18 3.15 -8.31
CA ASP A 192 10.28 2.68 -9.15
C ASP A 192 9.91 1.44 -10.00
N ALA A 193 10.88 0.93 -10.76
CA ALA A 193 10.72 -0.24 -11.61
C ALA A 193 10.44 -1.54 -10.82
N ASP A 194 10.96 -1.65 -9.59
CA ASP A 194 10.74 -2.80 -8.72
C ASP A 194 9.31 -2.84 -8.19
N ASP A 195 8.73 -1.67 -7.89
CA ASP A 195 7.33 -1.57 -7.52
C ASP A 195 6.40 -2.00 -8.66
N VAL A 196 6.74 -1.65 -9.91
CA VAL A 196 5.97 -2.10 -11.09
C VAL A 196 6.12 -3.61 -11.30
N LEU A 197 7.30 -4.19 -11.05
CA LEU A 197 7.48 -5.64 -11.10
C LEU A 197 6.65 -6.36 -10.04
N ASP A 198 6.57 -5.83 -8.81
CA ASP A 198 5.68 -6.35 -7.78
C ASP A 198 4.19 -6.27 -8.19
N LEU A 199 3.81 -5.21 -8.90
CA LEU A 199 2.48 -5.08 -9.48
C LEU A 199 2.22 -6.15 -10.57
N ILE A 200 3.19 -6.41 -11.43
CA ILE A 200 3.12 -7.46 -12.46
C ILE A 200 2.94 -8.83 -11.80
N GLU A 201 3.78 -9.15 -10.80
CA GLU A 201 3.69 -10.41 -10.04
C GLU A 201 2.29 -10.60 -9.44
N TYR A 202 1.69 -9.55 -8.90
CA TYR A 202 0.33 -9.58 -8.37
C TYR A 202 -0.70 -9.94 -9.45
N PHE A 203 -0.70 -9.23 -10.58
CA PHE A 203 -1.67 -9.51 -11.66
C PHE A 203 -1.42 -10.86 -12.34
N ASP A 204 -0.18 -11.31 -12.45
CA ASP A 204 0.14 -12.63 -12.99
C ASP A 204 -0.26 -13.76 -12.05
N THR A 205 -0.22 -13.54 -10.74
CA THR A 205 -0.63 -14.55 -9.76
C THR A 205 -2.15 -14.70 -9.70
N PHE A 206 -2.88 -13.59 -9.67
CA PHE A 206 -4.33 -13.60 -9.42
C PHE A 206 -5.19 -13.47 -10.67
N PHE A 207 -4.66 -12.89 -11.75
CA PHE A 207 -5.44 -12.49 -12.93
C PHE A 207 -4.83 -12.94 -14.26
N ALA A 208 -3.92 -13.92 -14.25
CA ALA A 208 -3.22 -14.43 -15.42
C ALA A 208 -4.08 -14.61 -16.69
N GLY A 209 -5.27 -15.21 -16.51
CA GLY A 209 -6.18 -15.49 -17.62
C GLY A 209 -6.83 -14.24 -18.21
N VAL A 210 -7.11 -13.25 -17.37
CA VAL A 210 -7.79 -12.01 -17.78
C VAL A 210 -6.78 -10.98 -18.30
N THR A 211 -5.56 -10.93 -17.76
CA THR A 211 -4.53 -9.94 -18.16
C THR A 211 -3.50 -10.48 -19.17
N ALA A 212 -3.73 -11.66 -19.75
CA ALA A 212 -2.77 -12.34 -20.63
C ALA A 212 -2.21 -11.47 -21.76
N GLU A 213 -3.02 -10.62 -22.40
CA GLU A 213 -2.54 -9.75 -23.49
C GLU A 213 -1.54 -8.66 -23.02
N LEU A 214 -1.58 -8.29 -21.73
CA LEU A 214 -0.73 -7.27 -21.14
C LEU A 214 0.69 -7.77 -20.88
N ARG A 215 0.88 -9.09 -20.83
CA ARG A 215 2.14 -9.77 -20.47
C ARG A 215 3.33 -9.50 -21.37
N THR A 216 3.07 -9.09 -22.60
CA THR A 216 4.14 -8.91 -23.60
C THR A 216 4.63 -7.46 -23.58
N GLU A 217 4.02 -6.61 -24.39
CA GLU A 217 4.50 -5.26 -24.65
C GLU A 217 4.15 -4.29 -23.51
N TYR A 218 2.92 -4.38 -23.00
CA TYR A 218 2.42 -3.42 -22.01
C TYR A 218 3.23 -3.44 -20.72
N TRP A 219 3.36 -4.60 -20.07
CA TRP A 219 4.08 -4.68 -18.80
C TRP A 219 5.57 -4.35 -18.94
N ARG A 220 6.20 -4.76 -20.05
CA ARG A 220 7.59 -4.40 -20.35
C ARG A 220 7.78 -2.90 -20.43
N GLU A 221 6.90 -2.18 -21.12
CA GLU A 221 6.96 -0.72 -21.24
C GLU A 221 6.57 -0.02 -19.94
N ALA A 222 5.60 -0.54 -19.20
CA ALA A 222 5.15 0.03 -17.93
C ALA A 222 6.28 0.10 -16.89
N ILE A 223 7.18 -0.89 -16.84
CA ILE A 223 8.36 -0.91 -15.95
C ILE A 223 9.23 0.34 -16.17
N GLU A 224 9.42 0.76 -17.43
CA GLU A 224 10.29 1.88 -17.79
C GLU A 224 9.54 3.22 -17.75
N LEU A 225 8.27 3.23 -18.16
CA LEU A 225 7.47 4.45 -18.28
C LEU A 225 6.93 4.90 -16.93
N ALA A 226 6.27 4.02 -16.18
CA ALA A 226 5.48 4.42 -15.01
C ALA A 226 6.27 5.25 -14.00
N PRO A 227 7.52 4.90 -13.61
CA PRO A 227 8.31 5.67 -12.66
C PRO A 227 8.53 7.13 -13.09
N ARG A 228 8.53 7.41 -14.40
CA ARG A 228 8.81 8.73 -14.97
C ARG A 228 7.57 9.44 -15.52
N LEU A 229 6.37 8.90 -15.34
CA LEU A 229 5.12 9.57 -15.71
C LEU A 229 4.57 10.42 -14.57
N SER A 230 3.92 11.54 -14.91
CA SER A 230 3.08 12.31 -13.99
C SER A 230 1.93 11.46 -13.44
N GLY A 231 1.30 11.85 -12.32
CA GLY A 231 0.12 11.15 -11.81
C GLY A 231 -1.01 10.99 -12.84
N ARG A 232 -1.23 12.02 -13.66
CA ARG A 232 -2.25 12.00 -14.73
C ARG A 232 -1.90 11.02 -15.85
N ASP A 233 -0.66 11.00 -16.30
CA ASP A 233 -0.26 10.09 -17.37
C ASP A 233 -0.12 8.65 -16.86
N ARG A 234 0.25 8.49 -15.59
CA ARG A 234 0.22 7.20 -14.89
C ARG A 234 -1.20 6.67 -14.72
N ALA A 235 -2.20 7.52 -14.49
CA ALA A 235 -3.60 7.12 -14.50
C ALA A 235 -4.03 6.55 -15.85
N LYS A 236 -3.63 7.19 -16.96
CA LYS A 236 -3.87 6.66 -18.32
C LYS A 236 -3.17 5.33 -18.55
N LEU A 237 -1.94 5.19 -18.05
CA LEU A 237 -1.22 3.92 -18.14
C LEU A 237 -2.02 2.81 -17.44
N TRP A 238 -2.45 3.03 -16.21
CA TRP A 238 -3.16 2.04 -15.40
C TRP A 238 -4.61 1.80 -15.79
N SER A 239 -5.25 2.73 -16.51
CA SER A 239 -6.66 2.59 -16.89
C SER A 239 -6.96 1.37 -17.75
N VAL A 240 -5.94 0.81 -18.42
CA VAL A 240 -6.05 -0.48 -19.13
C VAL A 240 -6.51 -1.61 -18.19
N LEU A 241 -6.10 -1.58 -16.91
CA LEU A 241 -6.41 -2.61 -15.91
C LEU A 241 -7.88 -2.62 -15.48
N TRP A 242 -8.60 -1.52 -15.73
CA TRP A 242 -10.04 -1.40 -15.48
C TRP A 242 -10.81 -0.95 -16.72
N TYR A 243 -10.32 -1.36 -17.90
CA TYR A 243 -10.96 -1.15 -19.20
C TYR A 243 -11.41 0.30 -19.46
N ASP A 244 -10.56 1.26 -19.09
CA ASP A 244 -10.81 2.69 -19.21
C ASP A 244 -12.09 3.18 -18.51
N PHE A 245 -12.58 2.43 -17.52
CA PHE A 245 -13.73 2.82 -16.73
C PHE A 245 -13.42 4.11 -15.94
N GLN A 246 -13.96 5.22 -16.43
CA GLN A 246 -13.60 6.57 -15.97
C GLN A 246 -13.73 6.78 -14.45
N PRO A 247 -14.78 6.28 -13.76
CA PRO A 247 -14.88 6.44 -12.32
C PRO A 247 -13.69 5.86 -11.54
N PHE A 248 -13.08 4.76 -12.03
CA PHE A 248 -11.89 4.18 -11.40
C PHE A 248 -10.64 5.01 -11.69
N THR A 249 -10.54 5.58 -12.89
CA THR A 249 -9.46 6.52 -13.24
C THR A 249 -9.52 7.79 -12.38
N ASP A 250 -10.72 8.35 -12.16
CA ASP A 250 -10.92 9.53 -11.33
C ASP A 250 -10.64 9.24 -9.84
N LEU A 251 -11.06 8.06 -9.38
CA LEU A 251 -10.74 7.58 -8.03
C LEU A 251 -9.23 7.39 -7.85
N TYR A 252 -8.54 6.78 -8.81
CA TYR A 252 -7.09 6.65 -8.80
C TYR A 252 -6.41 8.02 -8.64
N LEU A 253 -6.84 9.02 -9.42
CA LEU A 253 -6.29 10.38 -9.35
C LEU A 253 -6.53 11.01 -7.99
N THR A 254 -7.74 10.88 -7.45
CA THR A 254 -8.10 11.39 -6.12
C THR A 254 -7.18 10.82 -5.03
N LEU A 255 -6.94 9.51 -5.06
CA LEU A 255 -6.06 8.84 -4.10
C LEU A 255 -4.58 9.21 -4.32
N TYR A 256 -4.13 9.26 -5.58
CA TYR A 256 -2.78 9.68 -5.94
C TYR A 256 -2.47 11.10 -5.45
N GLU A 257 -3.35 12.06 -5.71
CA GLU A 257 -3.19 13.45 -5.26
C GLU A 257 -3.16 13.57 -3.73
N GLY A 258 -3.89 12.69 -3.04
CA GLY A 258 -3.81 12.55 -1.59
C GLY A 258 -2.43 12.08 -1.12
N LEU A 259 -1.87 11.03 -1.75
CA LEU A 259 -0.50 10.58 -1.45
C LEU A 259 0.56 11.63 -1.80
N GLU A 260 0.39 12.33 -2.92
CA GLU A 260 1.31 13.39 -3.36
C GLU A 260 1.37 14.53 -2.32
N LYS A 261 0.22 14.95 -1.76
CA LYS A 261 0.16 15.93 -0.66
C LYS A 261 0.87 15.45 0.61
N LEU A 262 0.99 14.15 0.79
CA LEU A 262 1.73 13.52 1.90
C LEU A 262 3.17 13.18 1.50
N ALA A 263 3.66 13.71 0.37
CA ALA A 263 4.98 13.44 -0.18
C ALA A 263 5.29 11.94 -0.28
N PHE A 264 4.28 11.14 -0.59
CA PHE A 264 4.34 9.68 -0.69
C PHE A 264 4.94 9.00 0.54
N ALA A 265 4.73 9.56 1.74
CA ALA A 265 5.27 9.00 2.97
C ALA A 265 4.69 7.60 3.25
N PRO A 266 5.49 6.64 3.77
CA PRO A 266 5.01 5.30 4.11
C PRO A 266 4.14 5.27 5.37
N GLU A 267 4.32 6.23 6.27
CA GLU A 267 3.57 6.38 7.51
C GLU A 267 3.08 7.82 7.67
N ALA A 268 2.02 8.00 8.46
CA ALA A 268 1.58 9.30 8.92
C ALA A 268 1.16 9.28 10.39
N LEU A 269 1.23 10.45 11.02
CA LEU A 269 0.69 10.68 12.34
C LEU A 269 -0.57 11.57 12.24
N LEU A 270 -1.56 11.28 13.07
CA LEU A 270 -2.87 11.95 13.11
C LEU A 270 -3.21 12.36 14.54
N GLY A 271 -4.09 13.35 14.67
CA GLY A 271 -4.73 13.70 15.94
C GLY A 271 -5.75 12.65 16.41
N MET A 272 -6.17 12.73 17.67
CA MET A 272 -7.22 11.85 18.20
C MET A 272 -8.59 12.06 17.54
N ASP A 273 -8.81 13.23 16.92
CA ASP A 273 -9.99 13.55 16.13
C ASP A 273 -10.15 12.65 14.88
N ALA A 274 -9.11 11.90 14.49
CA ALA A 274 -9.21 10.84 13.49
C ALA A 274 -9.98 9.61 13.98
N LEU A 275 -10.01 9.36 15.28
CA LEU A 275 -10.62 8.16 15.89
C LEU A 275 -11.86 8.47 16.74
N ILE A 276 -11.96 9.68 17.29
CA ILE A 276 -13.01 10.08 18.23
C ILE A 276 -13.73 11.33 17.69
N PRO A 277 -15.08 11.34 17.65
CA PRO A 277 -15.99 10.28 18.07
C PRO A 277 -15.95 9.08 17.11
N ARG A 278 -16.16 7.86 17.63
CA ARG A 278 -16.00 6.60 16.87
C ARG A 278 -16.91 6.51 15.64
N GLU A 279 -18.05 7.20 15.65
CA GLU A 279 -19.01 7.27 14.54
C GLU A 279 -18.51 8.11 13.35
N LYS A 280 -17.41 8.83 13.54
CA LYS A 280 -16.69 9.57 12.49
C LYS A 280 -15.24 9.11 12.39
N SER A 281 -14.94 7.90 12.86
CA SER A 281 -13.58 7.38 12.86
C SER A 281 -13.14 7.01 11.44
N ILE A 282 -11.84 7.19 11.13
CA ILE A 282 -11.23 6.63 9.91
C ILE A 282 -11.22 5.10 9.92
N VAL A 283 -11.50 4.46 11.07
CA VAL A 283 -11.64 3.01 11.18
C VAL A 283 -12.99 2.54 10.62
N ASP A 284 -14.02 3.39 10.67
CA ASP A 284 -15.36 3.04 10.22
C ASP A 284 -15.43 2.98 8.70
N VAL A 285 -15.87 1.83 8.16
CA VAL A 285 -16.06 1.65 6.71
C VAL A 285 -17.03 2.67 6.12
N LEU A 286 -18.03 3.14 6.88
CA LEU A 286 -19.00 4.15 6.43
C LEU A 286 -18.36 5.53 6.19
N THR A 287 -17.14 5.74 6.70
CA THR A 287 -16.36 6.93 6.37
C THR A 287 -15.93 6.93 4.90
N LEU A 288 -15.75 5.75 4.28
CA LEU A 288 -15.41 5.64 2.85
C LEU A 288 -16.58 6.03 1.93
N ASP A 289 -17.83 5.85 2.35
CA ASP A 289 -19.03 6.25 1.57
C ASP A 289 -19.06 7.76 1.27
N LYS A 290 -18.28 8.55 2.01
CA LYS A 290 -18.19 10.01 1.88
C LYS A 290 -17.05 10.46 0.96
N LEU A 291 -16.30 9.52 0.37
CA LEU A 291 -15.16 9.84 -0.47
C LEU A 291 -15.56 10.76 -1.63
N GLY A 292 -14.93 11.93 -1.70
CA GLY A 292 -15.24 12.98 -2.69
C GLY A 292 -16.41 13.90 -2.30
N ALA A 293 -17.08 13.67 -1.16
CA ALA A 293 -18.26 14.43 -0.72
C ALA A 293 -18.09 15.13 0.66
N ASP A 294 -16.94 15.01 1.32
CA ASP A 294 -16.68 15.52 2.68
C ASP A 294 -15.57 16.58 2.77
N ALA A 295 -15.41 17.41 1.73
CA ALA A 295 -14.33 18.41 1.66
C ALA A 295 -14.22 19.36 2.89
N ALA A 296 -15.30 19.53 3.66
CA ALA A 296 -15.31 20.33 4.88
C ALA A 296 -14.84 19.58 6.15
N ASP A 297 -14.93 18.25 6.21
CA ASP A 297 -14.47 17.42 7.33
C ASP A 297 -13.02 17.00 7.08
N THR A 298 -12.07 17.81 7.56
CA THR A 298 -10.63 17.61 7.28
C THR A 298 -9.86 17.23 8.54
N LEU A 299 -8.91 16.32 8.36
CA LEU A 299 -7.91 15.95 9.36
C LEU A 299 -6.57 16.61 9.03
N LEU A 300 -5.83 17.00 10.07
CA LEU A 300 -4.43 17.39 9.93
C LEU A 300 -3.58 16.11 9.95
N VAL A 301 -2.77 15.93 8.92
CA VAL A 301 -1.95 14.73 8.68
C VAL A 301 -0.50 15.13 8.67
N ARG A 302 0.31 14.49 9.52
CA ARG A 302 1.75 14.66 9.57
C ARG A 302 2.44 13.49 8.85
N PRO A 303 2.99 13.67 7.65
CA PRO A 303 3.69 12.61 6.95
C PRO A 303 5.00 12.25 7.68
N LYS A 304 5.35 10.96 7.71
CA LYS A 304 6.59 10.47 8.31
C LYS A 304 7.43 9.75 7.28
N GLN A 305 8.51 10.40 6.84
CA GLN A 305 9.48 9.80 5.94
C GLN A 305 10.38 8.77 6.64
N ALA A 306 10.83 7.76 5.90
CA ALA A 306 11.70 6.72 6.42
C ALA A 306 13.08 7.24 6.85
N ASP A 307 13.57 8.31 6.23
CA ASP A 307 14.85 8.96 6.48
C ASP A 307 14.79 10.06 7.56
N ARG A 308 13.64 10.19 8.25
CA ARG A 308 13.36 11.24 9.24
C ARG A 308 13.38 12.66 8.68
N GLN A 309 13.35 12.86 7.36
CA GLN A 309 13.09 14.18 6.81
C GLN A 309 11.66 14.61 7.16
N THR A 310 11.52 15.87 7.55
CA THR A 310 10.24 16.47 7.88
C THR A 310 9.55 16.93 6.60
N SER A 311 8.42 16.31 6.27
CA SER A 311 7.48 16.86 5.30
C SER A 311 6.52 17.83 6.00
N PRO A 312 6.00 18.86 5.30
CA PRO A 312 4.97 19.72 5.86
C PRO A 312 3.70 18.92 6.19
N ASP A 313 3.03 19.31 7.27
CA ASP A 313 1.71 18.79 7.60
C ASP A 313 0.70 19.18 6.50
N ALA A 314 -0.24 18.30 6.19
CA ALA A 314 -1.28 18.52 5.17
C ALA A 314 -2.68 18.38 5.77
N ARG A 315 -3.65 19.17 5.29
CA ARG A 315 -5.07 18.95 5.60
C ARG A 315 -5.72 18.16 4.47
N LEU A 316 -6.29 17.01 4.80
CA LEU A 316 -6.99 16.14 3.86
C LEU A 316 -8.41 15.83 4.36
N PRO A 317 -9.38 15.64 3.46
CA PRO A 317 -10.69 15.12 3.85
C PRO A 317 -10.57 13.80 4.60
N ARG A 318 -11.41 13.61 5.62
CA ARG A 318 -11.37 12.43 6.49
C ARG A 318 -11.58 11.13 5.72
N SER A 319 -12.53 11.12 4.77
CA SER A 319 -12.77 9.98 3.87
C SER A 319 -11.54 9.61 3.06
N LEU A 320 -10.77 10.61 2.61
CA LEU A 320 -9.54 10.41 1.86
C LEU A 320 -8.45 9.83 2.77
N VAL A 321 -8.30 10.33 4.00
CA VAL A 321 -7.37 9.75 4.98
C VAL A 321 -7.75 8.29 5.30
N CYS A 322 -9.04 8.00 5.44
CA CYS A 322 -9.56 6.65 5.62
C CYS A 322 -9.18 5.75 4.43
N ALA A 323 -9.43 6.20 3.20
CA ALA A 323 -9.12 5.47 1.97
C ALA A 323 -7.62 5.26 1.74
N LEU A 324 -6.76 6.17 2.21
CA LEU A 324 -5.30 6.05 2.09
C LEU A 324 -4.65 5.25 3.23
N THR A 325 -5.40 4.90 4.27
CA THR A 325 -4.84 4.19 5.44
C THR A 325 -4.91 2.69 5.22
N ALA A 326 -3.75 2.04 5.19
CA ALA A 326 -3.65 0.59 5.10
C ALA A 326 -3.72 -0.09 6.47
N GLU A 327 -3.11 0.52 7.49
CA GLU A 327 -3.03 -0.06 8.84
C GLU A 327 -3.01 1.03 9.92
N LEU A 328 -3.80 0.84 10.97
CA LEU A 328 -3.75 1.61 12.22
C LEU A 328 -2.89 0.86 13.24
N SER A 329 -1.89 1.54 13.78
CA SER A 329 -1.08 0.99 14.88
C SER A 329 -1.60 1.46 16.24
N VAL A 330 -1.86 0.51 17.13
CA VAL A 330 -2.42 0.74 18.47
C VAL A 330 -1.47 0.18 19.52
N ALA A 331 -0.93 1.05 20.39
CA ALA A 331 -0.20 0.59 21.56
C ALA A 331 -1.19 0.00 22.58
N ILE A 332 -0.90 -1.19 23.10
CA ILE A 332 -1.60 -1.73 24.27
C ILE A 332 -0.88 -1.31 25.55
N ALA A 333 -1.64 -0.99 26.59
CA ALA A 333 -1.09 -0.44 27.84
C ALA A 333 -0.26 -1.47 28.65
N GLU A 334 -0.66 -2.74 28.61
CA GLU A 334 -0.05 -3.82 29.38
C GLU A 334 0.23 -5.01 28.48
N LYS A 335 1.31 -5.76 28.78
CA LYS A 335 1.61 -7.04 28.10
C LYS A 335 0.64 -8.11 28.62
N PRO A 336 -0.25 -8.64 27.75
CA PRO A 336 -1.32 -9.53 28.20
C PRO A 336 -0.81 -10.95 28.47
N TRP A 337 0.07 -11.47 27.59
CA TRP A 337 0.61 -12.83 27.67
C TRP A 337 2.11 -12.87 27.36
N ASP A 338 2.82 -13.91 27.80
CA ASP A 338 4.28 -14.00 27.65
C ASP A 338 4.78 -14.07 26.20
N PHE A 339 3.94 -14.57 25.29
CA PHE A 339 4.25 -14.68 23.86
C PHE A 339 4.11 -13.36 23.08
N PHE A 340 3.67 -12.26 23.72
CA PHE A 340 3.61 -10.91 23.12
C PHE A 340 4.94 -10.14 23.12
#